data_AF-A0A3C1Q0D6-F1
#
_entry.id   AF-A0A3C1Q0D6-F1
#
_cell.length_a   1.000
_cell.length_b   1.000
_cell.length_c   1.000
_cell.angle_alpha   90.00
_cell.angle_beta   90.00
_cell.angle_gamma   90.00
#
_symmetry.space_group_name_H-M   'P 1'
#
loop_
_entity.id
_entity.type
_entity.pdbx_description
1 polymer ?
#
loop_
_entity_poly.entity_id
_entity_poly.type
_entity_poly.pdbx_seq_one_letter_code
_entity_poly.pdbx_strand_id
1 'polypeptide(L)'
;MLKSSLSVFFISVNLSVAADKITYDDHIFPIFESKCLNCHNPDKKKGDLDLSTYTGTMAGSSGGKIALSGDGGSSKLFTVAVHTEEPVMPPEGDKIAKKDAELIRTWIDGGLLENKGSKAKKRPKPAFTLGSIPTGKRPEGPPPMPQDLLLEPVVTPTRSTVVADMDASPWAPLLAVTGQ
;
A
#
# COMPACT_ATOMS: atom_id res chain seq x y z
N MET A 1 1.13 35.54 -63.82
CA MET A 1 1.60 35.24 -62.45
C MET A 1 0.42 34.79 -61.63
N LEU A 2 0.27 33.50 -61.28
CA LEU A 2 -0.64 33.05 -60.22
C LEU A 2 -0.23 31.62 -59.83
N LYS A 3 0.50 31.46 -58.71
CA LYS A 3 0.88 30.15 -58.16
C LYS A 3 -0.18 29.79 -57.11
N SER A 4 -1.05 28.83 -57.44
CA SER A 4 -2.05 28.32 -56.52
C SER A 4 -1.40 27.29 -55.59
N SER A 5 -1.26 27.65 -54.32
CA SER A 5 -0.67 26.79 -53.29
C SER A 5 -1.79 26.03 -52.57
N LEU A 6 -1.96 24.75 -52.89
CA LEU A 6 -2.95 23.88 -52.29
C LEU A 6 -2.36 23.29 -51.01
N SER A 7 -2.79 23.80 -49.84
CA SER A 7 -2.34 23.32 -48.54
C SER A 7 -3.20 22.12 -48.12
N VAL A 8 -2.58 20.93 -48.08
CA VAL A 8 -3.21 19.69 -47.60
C VAL A 8 -3.01 19.60 -46.09
N PHE A 9 -4.07 19.83 -45.33
CA PHE A 9 -4.09 19.60 -43.88
C PHE A 9 -4.27 18.10 -43.60
N PHE A 10 -3.21 17.43 -43.13
CA PHE A 10 -3.30 16.10 -42.54
C PHE A 10 -3.91 16.20 -41.14
N ILE A 11 -5.16 15.78 -40.98
CA ILE A 11 -5.81 15.61 -39.68
C ILE A 11 -5.42 14.24 -39.13
N SER A 12 -4.47 14.20 -38.19
CA SER A 12 -4.13 13.01 -37.43
C SER A 12 -5.21 12.74 -36.37
N VAL A 13 -6.13 11.82 -36.64
CA VAL A 13 -7.09 11.32 -35.66
C VAL A 13 -6.37 10.39 -34.69
N ASN A 14 -6.13 10.86 -33.48
CA ASN A 14 -5.64 10.04 -32.37
C ASN A 14 -6.83 9.26 -31.80
N LEU A 15 -7.00 8.01 -32.24
CA LEU A 15 -7.98 7.10 -31.67
C LEU A 15 -7.43 6.53 -30.35
N SER A 16 -7.70 7.24 -29.25
CA SER A 16 -7.41 6.73 -27.91
C SER A 16 -8.45 5.66 -27.59
N VAL A 17 -8.07 4.39 -27.68
CA VAL A 17 -8.87 3.28 -27.14
C VAL A 17 -8.86 3.45 -25.63
N ALA A 18 -9.92 4.05 -25.09
CA ALA A 18 -10.15 4.06 -23.66
C ALA A 18 -10.35 2.60 -23.23
N ALA A 19 -9.35 2.00 -22.59
CA ALA A 19 -9.49 0.69 -21.98
C ALA A 19 -10.69 0.73 -21.03
N ASP A 20 -11.62 -0.22 -21.20
CA ASP A 20 -12.81 -0.29 -20.37
C ASP A 20 -12.42 -0.38 -18.90
N LYS A 21 -12.97 0.54 -18.10
CA LYS A 21 -12.68 0.60 -16.67
C LYS A 21 -13.34 -0.58 -15.98
N ILE A 22 -12.56 -1.33 -15.20
CA ILE A 22 -13.10 -2.38 -14.33
C ILE A 22 -13.78 -1.70 -13.13
N THR A 23 -15.05 -2.01 -12.94
CA THR A 23 -15.95 -1.41 -11.95
C THR A 23 -16.45 -2.45 -10.97
N TYR A 24 -16.82 -2.02 -9.76
CA TYR A 24 -17.40 -2.89 -8.76
C TYR A 24 -18.71 -3.48 -9.27
N ASP A 25 -19.64 -2.64 -9.73
CA ASP A 25 -20.99 -3.06 -10.12
C ASP A 25 -20.99 -4.06 -11.27
N ASP A 26 -20.24 -3.78 -12.34
CA ASP A 26 -20.34 -4.57 -13.58
C ASP A 26 -19.45 -5.83 -13.56
N HIS A 27 -18.33 -5.81 -12.82
CA HIS A 27 -17.29 -6.84 -12.94
C HIS A 27 -16.98 -7.58 -11.64
N ILE A 28 -16.98 -6.90 -10.50
CA ILE A 28 -16.52 -7.46 -9.22
C ILE A 28 -17.69 -8.03 -8.42
N PHE A 29 -18.82 -7.35 -8.42
CA PHE A 29 -20.00 -7.79 -7.69
C PHE A 29 -20.48 -9.18 -8.12
N PRO A 30 -20.54 -9.56 -9.42
CA PRO A 30 -20.90 -10.93 -9.82
C PRO A 30 -19.94 -12.00 -9.28
N ILE A 31 -18.67 -11.66 -9.11
CA ILE A 31 -17.66 -12.55 -8.51
C ILE A 31 -17.95 -12.71 -7.01
N PHE A 32 -18.18 -11.60 -6.31
CA PHE A 32 -18.51 -11.64 -4.89
C PHE A 32 -19.82 -12.36 -4.61
N GLU A 33 -20.84 -12.13 -5.43
CA GLU A 33 -22.14 -12.79 -5.35
C GLU A 33 -22.00 -14.31 -5.46
N SER A 34 -21.24 -14.78 -6.45
CA SER A 34 -21.09 -16.22 -6.68
C SER A 34 -20.16 -16.93 -5.71
N LYS A 35 -19.14 -16.26 -5.15
CA LYS A 35 -18.07 -16.91 -4.37
C LYS A 35 -17.96 -16.47 -2.91
N CYS A 36 -18.38 -15.25 -2.57
CA CYS A 36 -18.08 -14.63 -1.28
C CYS A 36 -19.31 -14.38 -0.41
N LEU A 37 -20.46 -14.05 -1.02
CA LEU A 37 -21.68 -13.68 -0.29
C LEU A 37 -22.32 -14.84 0.48
N ASN A 38 -21.84 -16.07 0.35
CA ASN A 38 -22.28 -17.16 1.24
C ASN A 38 -21.88 -16.93 2.71
N CYS A 39 -20.78 -16.19 2.95
CA CYS A 39 -20.21 -15.95 4.28
C CYS A 39 -19.92 -14.48 4.60
N HIS A 40 -19.98 -13.58 3.62
CA HIS A 40 -19.68 -12.14 3.75
C HIS A 40 -20.84 -11.30 3.21
N ASN A 41 -21.97 -11.34 3.91
CA ASN A 41 -23.21 -10.68 3.53
C ASN A 41 -23.82 -9.99 4.78
N PRO A 42 -24.91 -9.21 4.66
CA PRO A 42 -25.41 -8.44 5.80
C PRO A 42 -25.90 -9.31 6.98
N ASP A 43 -26.39 -10.51 6.70
CA ASP A 43 -26.91 -11.46 7.70
C ASP A 43 -25.80 -12.32 8.33
N LYS A 44 -24.77 -12.64 7.54
CA LYS A 44 -23.61 -13.43 7.91
C LYS A 44 -22.35 -12.65 7.54
N LYS A 45 -21.87 -11.84 8.49
CA LYS A 45 -20.65 -11.03 8.38
C LYS A 45 -19.47 -11.72 9.05
N LYS A 46 -18.99 -12.85 8.51
CA LYS A 46 -17.79 -13.49 9.10
C LYS A 46 -16.61 -12.51 9.03
N GLY A 47 -15.92 -12.32 10.17
CA GLY A 47 -14.86 -11.32 10.30
C GLY A 47 -15.34 -9.87 10.17
N ASP A 48 -16.62 -9.61 10.44
CA ASP A 48 -17.28 -8.29 10.30
C ASP A 48 -17.18 -7.70 8.89
N LEU A 49 -17.05 -8.56 7.87
CA LEU A 49 -16.93 -8.14 6.48
C LEU A 49 -18.24 -8.35 5.71
N ASP A 50 -18.67 -7.30 5.03
CA ASP A 50 -19.82 -7.27 4.15
C ASP A 50 -19.39 -6.88 2.73
N LEU A 51 -19.50 -7.83 1.79
CA LEU A 51 -19.13 -7.64 0.38
C LEU A 51 -20.35 -7.40 -0.52
N SER A 52 -21.56 -7.34 0.04
CA SER A 52 -22.81 -7.18 -0.72
C SER A 52 -23.02 -5.77 -1.27
N THR A 53 -22.27 -4.80 -0.75
CA THR A 53 -22.31 -3.41 -1.21
C THR A 53 -20.90 -2.85 -1.37
N TYR A 54 -20.74 -1.88 -2.27
CA TYR A 54 -19.47 -1.17 -2.44
C TYR A 54 -19.05 -0.50 -1.13
N THR A 55 -20.01 0.14 -0.43
CA THR A 55 -19.73 0.81 0.85
C THR A 55 -19.27 -0.17 1.93
N GLY A 56 -19.90 -1.34 2.04
CA GLY A 56 -19.46 -2.41 2.95
C GLY A 56 -18.05 -2.90 2.63
N THR A 57 -17.78 -3.14 1.34
CA THR A 57 -16.44 -3.55 0.86
C THR A 57 -15.38 -2.51 1.22
N MET A 58 -15.71 -1.22 1.10
CA MET A 58 -14.81 -0.11 1.44
C MET A 58 -14.68 0.14 2.94
N ALA A 59 -15.66 -0.27 3.76
CA ALA A 59 -15.58 -0.19 5.21
C ALA A 59 -14.43 -1.09 5.71
N GLY A 60 -14.37 -2.32 5.20
CA GLY A 60 -13.35 -3.31 5.54
C GLY A 60 -13.91 -4.42 6.45
N SER A 61 -13.00 -5.16 7.08
CA SER A 61 -13.31 -6.19 8.07
C SER A 61 -12.92 -5.71 9.48
N SER A 62 -13.12 -6.55 10.49
CA SER A 62 -12.61 -6.28 11.85
C SER A 62 -11.08 -6.11 11.88
N GLY A 63 -10.35 -6.68 10.92
CA GLY A 63 -8.91 -6.51 10.73
C GLY A 63 -8.51 -5.23 10.00
N GLY A 64 -9.47 -4.36 9.67
CA GLY A 64 -9.23 -3.09 8.96
C GLY A 64 -9.48 -3.17 7.46
N LYS A 65 -8.71 -2.41 6.68
CA LYS A 65 -8.92 -2.29 5.23
C LYS A 65 -8.53 -3.58 4.52
N ILE A 66 -9.48 -4.14 3.76
CA ILE A 66 -9.26 -5.36 2.97
C ILE A 66 -8.61 -5.10 1.62
N ALA A 67 -8.74 -3.87 1.11
CA ALA A 67 -8.16 -3.44 -0.15
C ALA A 67 -7.67 -2.00 -0.05
N LEU A 68 -6.48 -1.77 -0.57
CA LEU A 68 -5.87 -0.45 -0.68
C LEU A 68 -5.68 -0.14 -2.16
N SER A 69 -6.19 1.02 -2.59
CA SER A 69 -6.06 1.46 -3.98
C SER A 69 -4.61 1.33 -4.44
N GLY A 70 -4.41 0.66 -5.58
CA GLY A 70 -3.11 0.48 -6.18
C GLY A 70 -2.22 -0.61 -5.57
N ASP A 71 -2.66 -1.26 -4.50
CA ASP A 71 -1.92 -2.37 -3.89
C ASP A 71 -2.71 -3.67 -4.02
N GLY A 72 -3.11 -4.01 -5.25
CA GLY A 72 -3.94 -5.19 -5.50
C GLY A 72 -3.26 -6.49 -5.12
N GLY A 73 -1.93 -6.58 -5.29
CA GLY A 73 -1.17 -7.79 -4.99
C GLY A 73 -0.98 -8.08 -3.50
N SER A 74 -0.86 -7.03 -2.67
CA SER A 74 -0.63 -7.17 -1.22
C SER A 74 -1.90 -6.94 -0.40
N SER A 75 -3.00 -6.55 -1.04
CA SER A 75 -4.30 -6.38 -0.38
C SER A 75 -4.80 -7.70 0.19
N LYS A 76 -5.26 -7.67 1.45
CA LYS A 76 -5.75 -8.84 2.18
C LYS A 76 -6.84 -9.58 1.41
N LEU A 77 -7.74 -8.86 0.74
CA LEU A 77 -8.79 -9.44 -0.12
C LEU A 77 -8.23 -10.37 -1.19
N PHE A 78 -7.11 -9.99 -1.82
CA PHE A 78 -6.48 -10.81 -2.85
C PHE A 78 -5.69 -11.97 -2.24
N THR A 79 -4.83 -11.70 -1.26
CA THR A 79 -3.91 -12.71 -0.69
C THR A 79 -4.66 -13.89 -0.06
N VAL A 80 -5.75 -13.63 0.66
CA VAL A 80 -6.56 -14.70 1.26
C VAL A 80 -7.37 -15.48 0.22
N ALA A 81 -7.79 -14.83 -0.88
CA ALA A 81 -8.57 -15.46 -1.94
C ALA A 81 -7.72 -16.35 -2.86
N VAL A 82 -6.42 -16.05 -3.00
CA VAL A 82 -5.45 -16.86 -3.75
C VAL A 82 -4.63 -17.83 -2.88
N HIS A 83 -4.93 -17.89 -1.58
CA HIS A 83 -4.30 -18.76 -0.58
C HIS A 83 -2.79 -18.52 -0.40
N THR A 84 -2.36 -17.25 -0.44
CA THR A 84 -0.97 -16.86 -0.15
C THR A 84 -0.76 -16.41 1.30
N GLU A 85 -1.84 -16.23 2.05
CA GLU A 85 -1.81 -15.76 3.44
C GLU A 85 -3.00 -16.35 4.21
N GLU A 86 -2.82 -16.60 5.51
CA GLU A 86 -3.89 -17.08 6.40
C GLU A 86 -4.70 -15.93 7.03
N PRO A 87 -6.00 -16.14 7.34
CA PRO A 87 -6.79 -17.32 7.00
C PRO A 87 -7.10 -17.38 5.48
N VAL A 88 -7.19 -18.59 4.94
CA VAL A 88 -7.54 -18.80 3.53
C VAL A 88 -9.04 -18.67 3.30
N MET A 89 -9.44 -18.18 2.13
CA MET A 89 -10.84 -18.03 1.73
C MET A 89 -11.09 -18.64 0.34
N PRO A 90 -12.17 -19.41 0.14
CA PRO A 90 -13.12 -19.89 1.15
C PRO A 90 -12.48 -20.84 2.17
N PRO A 91 -12.96 -20.91 3.43
CA PRO A 91 -12.37 -21.79 4.47
C PRO A 91 -12.49 -23.28 4.11
N GLU A 92 -13.60 -23.63 3.47
CA GLU A 92 -13.91 -24.96 2.97
C GLU A 92 -14.12 -24.81 1.46
N GLY A 93 -13.06 -24.99 0.68
CA GLY A 93 -13.14 -24.91 -0.78
C GLY A 93 -11.83 -24.53 -1.47
N ASP A 94 -11.86 -24.60 -2.79
CA ASP A 94 -10.73 -24.19 -3.62
C ASP A 94 -10.58 -22.68 -3.70
N LYS A 95 -9.34 -22.23 -3.92
CA LYS A 95 -9.05 -20.83 -4.24
C LYS A 95 -9.84 -20.37 -5.46
N ILE A 96 -10.10 -19.07 -5.52
CA ILE A 96 -10.81 -18.47 -6.65
C ILE A 96 -10.03 -18.69 -7.96
N ALA A 97 -10.76 -18.77 -9.08
CA ALA A 97 -10.16 -18.90 -10.40
C ALA A 97 -9.18 -17.75 -10.68
N LYS A 98 -8.04 -18.07 -11.30
CA LYS A 98 -6.97 -17.10 -11.57
C LYS A 98 -7.48 -15.85 -12.32
N LYS A 99 -8.38 -16.04 -13.29
CA LYS A 99 -9.00 -14.95 -14.05
C LYS A 99 -9.77 -13.97 -13.15
N ASP A 100 -10.54 -14.49 -12.20
CA ASP A 100 -11.35 -13.67 -11.29
C ASP A 100 -10.46 -12.98 -10.25
N ALA A 101 -9.44 -13.68 -9.75
CA ALA A 101 -8.42 -13.10 -8.88
C ALA A 101 -7.69 -11.93 -9.56
N GLU A 102 -7.28 -12.10 -10.83
CA GLU A 102 -6.64 -11.05 -11.61
C GLU A 102 -7.58 -9.87 -11.83
N LEU A 103 -8.86 -10.11 -12.07
CA LEU A 103 -9.85 -9.06 -12.23
C LEU A 103 -10.05 -8.25 -10.94
N ILE A 104 -10.10 -8.92 -9.79
CA ILE A 104 -10.11 -8.27 -8.46
C ILE A 104 -8.84 -7.45 -8.27
N ARG A 105 -7.66 -8.01 -8.57
CA ARG A 105 -6.39 -7.31 -8.46
C ARG A 105 -6.37 -6.05 -9.32
N THR A 106 -6.75 -6.14 -10.58
CA THR A 106 -6.76 -5.00 -11.52
C THR A 106 -7.76 -3.93 -11.08
N TRP A 107 -8.90 -4.31 -10.52
CA TRP A 107 -9.84 -3.34 -9.95
C TRP A 107 -9.28 -2.60 -8.73
N ILE A 108 -8.59 -3.30 -7.84
CA ILE A 108 -7.88 -2.67 -6.71
C ILE A 108 -6.79 -1.74 -7.22
N ASP A 109 -5.99 -2.19 -8.19
CA ASP A 109 -4.91 -1.43 -8.81
C ASP A 109 -5.43 -0.18 -9.54
N GLY A 110 -6.60 -0.29 -10.18
CA GLY A 110 -7.33 0.77 -10.89
C GLY A 110 -8.03 1.78 -9.97
N GLY A 111 -7.94 1.61 -8.66
CA GLY A 111 -8.41 2.56 -7.66
C GLY A 111 -9.85 2.34 -7.20
N LEU A 112 -10.29 1.08 -7.13
CA LEU A 112 -11.52 0.66 -6.44
C LEU A 112 -12.75 1.42 -6.96
N LEU A 113 -12.93 1.47 -8.28
CA LEU A 113 -14.04 2.18 -8.91
C LEU A 113 -15.37 1.49 -8.60
N GLU A 114 -16.38 2.24 -8.15
CA GLU A 114 -17.73 1.71 -7.93
C GLU A 114 -18.43 1.46 -9.27
N ASN A 115 -18.57 2.52 -10.08
CA ASN A 115 -19.21 2.50 -11.39
C ASN A 115 -18.39 3.29 -12.44
N LYS A 116 -18.85 3.32 -13.70
CA LYS A 116 -18.16 3.97 -14.83
C LYS A 116 -17.90 5.47 -14.63
N GLY A 117 -18.76 6.14 -13.86
CA GLY A 117 -18.65 7.57 -13.52
C GLY A 117 -17.78 7.86 -12.30
N SER A 118 -17.33 6.84 -11.59
CA SER A 118 -16.60 6.99 -10.34
C SER A 118 -15.17 7.47 -10.57
N LYS A 119 -14.68 8.27 -9.62
CA LYS A 119 -13.27 8.69 -9.59
C LYS A 119 -12.45 7.64 -8.85
N ALA A 120 -11.26 7.35 -9.37
CA ALA A 120 -10.33 6.44 -8.72
C ALA A 120 -9.98 6.94 -7.31
N LYS A 121 -10.09 6.05 -6.33
CA LYS A 121 -9.67 6.34 -4.95
C LYS A 121 -8.17 6.49 -4.93
N LYS A 122 -7.64 7.56 -4.34
CA LYS A 122 -6.19 7.79 -4.28
C LYS A 122 -5.56 6.80 -3.30
N ARG A 123 -4.38 6.25 -3.63
CA ARG A 123 -3.59 5.48 -2.67
C ARG A 123 -3.34 6.34 -1.42
N PRO A 124 -3.58 5.86 -0.20
CA PRO A 124 -3.12 6.57 0.98
C PRO A 124 -1.59 6.63 0.90
N LYS A 125 -1.01 7.84 0.83
CA LYS A 125 0.44 7.97 0.91
C LYS A 125 0.87 7.45 2.27
N PRO A 126 1.90 6.59 2.35
CA PRO A 126 2.42 6.20 3.65
C PRO A 126 2.86 7.49 4.35
N ALA A 127 2.26 7.76 5.51
CA ALA A 127 2.57 8.94 6.30
C ALA A 127 3.88 8.70 7.05
N PHE A 128 4.98 8.53 6.31
CA PHE A 128 6.30 8.72 6.87
C PHE A 128 6.54 10.22 6.90
N THR A 129 6.14 10.85 7.99
CA THR A 129 6.68 12.16 8.34
C THR A 129 8.13 11.93 8.71
N LEU A 130 9.03 11.99 7.72
CA LEU A 130 10.42 12.34 7.98
C LEU A 130 10.39 13.77 8.51
N GLY A 131 10.09 13.92 9.79
CA GLY A 131 10.35 15.14 10.49
C GLY A 131 11.85 15.32 10.41
N SER A 132 12.31 16.34 9.68
CA SER A 132 13.64 16.86 9.91
C SER A 132 13.69 17.19 11.39
N ILE A 133 14.52 16.47 12.15
CA ILE A 133 14.82 16.86 13.52
C ILE A 133 15.25 18.32 13.39
N PRO A 134 14.54 19.27 14.04
CA PRO A 134 14.90 20.66 13.90
C PRO A 134 16.36 20.77 14.29
N THR A 135 17.18 21.32 13.40
CA THR A 135 18.51 21.87 13.72
C THR A 135 18.38 23.12 14.60
N GLY A 136 17.35 23.14 15.45
CA GLY A 136 16.96 24.20 16.35
C GLY A 136 17.80 24.18 17.62
N LYS A 137 17.64 25.27 18.39
CA LYS A 137 18.42 25.57 19.59
C LYS A 137 18.47 24.37 20.54
N ARG A 138 19.67 24.14 21.09
CA ARG A 138 19.95 23.16 22.14
C ARG A 138 18.83 23.20 23.19
N PRO A 139 18.20 22.06 23.53
CA PRO A 139 17.21 22.00 24.60
C PRO A 139 17.74 22.61 25.90
N GLU A 140 16.92 23.40 26.60
CA GLU A 140 17.30 23.93 27.91
C GLU A 140 17.42 22.79 28.92
N GLY A 141 18.60 22.65 29.53
CA GLY A 141 18.89 21.62 30.54
C GLY A 141 20.34 21.14 30.51
N PRO A 142 20.76 20.36 31.51
CA PRO A 142 22.04 19.65 31.44
C PRO A 142 22.04 18.74 30.21
N PRO A 143 23.18 18.60 29.51
CA PRO A 143 23.27 17.70 28.36
C PRO A 143 22.86 16.29 28.80
N PRO A 144 22.10 15.55 27.97
CA PRO A 144 21.77 14.16 28.27
C PRO A 144 23.07 13.36 28.28
N MET A 145 23.58 13.05 29.47
CA MET A 145 24.73 12.17 29.68
C MET A 145 24.26 10.89 30.38
N PRO A 146 24.79 9.72 30.00
CA PRO A 146 24.59 8.51 30.79
C PRO A 146 25.17 8.74 32.19
N GLN A 147 24.40 8.45 33.23
CA GLN A 147 24.84 8.62 34.61
C GLN A 147 25.87 7.54 35.02
N ASP A 148 25.68 6.32 34.51
CA ASP A 148 26.48 5.15 34.84
C ASP A 148 27.30 4.67 33.63
N LEU A 149 28.22 5.50 33.15
CA LEU A 149 29.11 5.12 32.06
C LEU A 149 30.22 4.19 32.58
N LEU A 150 30.26 2.95 32.08
CA LEU A 150 31.39 2.05 32.30
C LEU A 150 32.64 2.68 31.65
N LEU A 151 33.58 3.15 32.48
CA LEU A 151 34.86 3.70 32.02
C LEU A 151 35.83 2.62 31.55
N GLU A 152 35.55 1.36 31.91
CA GLU A 152 36.31 0.20 31.50
C GLU A 152 35.63 -0.47 30.30
N PRO A 153 36.38 -0.81 29.23
CA PRO A 153 35.83 -1.53 28.11
C PRO A 153 35.40 -2.93 28.54
N VAL A 154 34.14 -3.27 28.29
CA VAL A 154 33.60 -4.63 28.57
C VAL A 154 34.34 -5.69 27.75
N VAL A 155 34.88 -5.31 26.58
CA VAL A 155 35.61 -6.21 25.67
C VAL A 155 36.80 -5.48 25.04
N THR A 156 38.00 -6.07 25.11
CA THR A 156 39.19 -5.64 24.39
C THR A 156 39.49 -6.63 23.25
N PRO A 157 39.19 -6.30 21.99
CA PRO A 157 39.45 -7.20 20.88
C PRO A 157 40.96 -7.30 20.60
N THR A 158 41.43 -8.50 20.23
CA THR A 158 42.85 -8.76 19.88
C THR A 158 43.23 -8.27 18.47
N ARG A 159 42.25 -7.78 17.69
CA ARG A 159 42.41 -7.24 16.33
C ARG A 159 41.62 -5.94 16.18
N SER A 160 41.99 -5.09 15.23
CA SER A 160 41.26 -3.85 14.94
C SER A 160 39.85 -4.16 14.40
N THR A 161 38.84 -3.58 15.02
CA THR A 161 37.43 -3.68 14.60
C THR A 161 37.14 -2.66 13.50
N VAL A 162 36.28 -3.01 12.55
CA VAL A 162 35.86 -2.06 11.51
C VAL A 162 34.74 -1.21 12.07
N VAL A 163 34.89 0.12 12.02
CA VAL A 163 33.80 1.05 12.36
C VAL A 163 32.78 0.98 11.22
N ALA A 164 31.59 0.45 11.53
CA ALA A 164 30.51 0.29 10.56
C ALA A 164 29.72 1.59 10.37
N ASP A 165 29.49 2.31 11.46
CA ASP A 165 28.76 3.58 11.47
C ASP A 165 29.15 4.43 12.68
N MET A 166 28.99 5.76 12.55
CA MET A 166 29.19 6.70 13.64
C MET A 166 28.15 7.81 13.59
N ASP A 167 27.58 8.15 14.75
CA ASP A 167 26.63 9.27 14.88
C ASP A 167 27.00 10.13 16.08
N ALA A 168 26.98 11.45 15.89
CA ALA A 168 27.38 12.43 16.89
C ALA A 168 26.19 13.27 17.30
N SER A 169 25.98 13.41 18.61
CA SER A 169 24.95 14.33 19.10
C SER A 169 25.32 15.77 18.74
N PRO A 170 24.41 16.58 18.15
CA PRO A 170 24.67 17.98 17.88
C PRO A 170 24.83 18.84 19.15
N TRP A 171 24.42 18.32 20.32
CA TRP A 171 24.28 19.10 21.56
C TRP A 171 24.89 18.45 22.80
N ALA A 172 25.37 17.20 22.70
CA ALA A 172 26.06 16.51 23.77
C ALA A 172 27.46 16.08 23.28
N PRO A 173 28.46 15.99 24.17
CA PRO A 173 29.79 15.48 23.84
C PRO A 173 29.78 13.94 23.72
N LEU A 174 28.83 13.40 22.96
CA LEU A 174 28.61 11.97 22.78
C LEU A 174 28.72 11.61 21.30
N LEU A 175 29.50 10.57 21.03
CA LEU A 175 29.67 9.94 19.73
C LEU A 175 29.32 8.46 19.90
N ALA A 176 28.29 8.01 19.20
CA ALA A 176 28.00 6.60 19.06
C ALA A 176 28.87 6.04 17.93
N VAL A 177 29.58 4.94 18.19
CA VAL A 177 30.37 4.22 17.20
C VAL A 177 29.89 2.78 17.21
N THR A 178 29.49 2.26 16.06
CA THR A 178 29.14 0.84 15.92
C THR A 178 30.29 0.09 15.26
N GLY A 179 30.62 -1.07 15.81
CA GLY A 179 31.67 -1.95 15.33
C GLY A 179 31.66 -3.26 16.13
N GLN A 180 32.16 -4.33 15.51
CA GLN A 180 32.38 -5.63 16.16
C GLN A 180 33.87 -5.94 16.23
#